data_AF-A0AAW2J8I8-F1
#
_entry.id   AF-A0AAW2J8I8-F1
#
_cell.length_a   1.000
_cell.length_b   1.000
_cell.length_c   1.000
_cell.angle_alpha   90.00
_cell.angle_beta   90.00
_cell.angle_gamma   90.00
#
_symmetry.space_group_name_H-M   'P 1'
#
loop_
_entity.id
_entity.type
_entity.pdbx_description
1 polymer ?
#
loop_
_entity_poly.entity_id
_entity_poly.type
_entity_poly.pdbx_seq_one_letter_code
_entity_poly.pdbx_strand_id
1 'polypeptide(L)'
;MLTSSPDLPPTVAPGNPSETPANDLPIALQKGERSCTAHPLVNSLSFQNLSPNYRAFSVSLSSVSIPNTYCEALRHPAWKMAMDDEVFALISGDMGACGGTS
;
A
#
# COMPACT_ATOMS: atom_id res chain seq x y z
N MET A 1 -70.92 28.14 -17.48
CA MET A 1 -70.64 26.93 -18.26
C MET A 1 -70.21 25.84 -17.29
N LEU A 2 -71.01 24.79 -17.07
CA LEU A 2 -70.70 23.64 -16.23
C LEU A 2 -70.41 22.43 -17.14
N THR A 3 -69.24 21.80 -16.99
CA THR A 3 -68.90 20.43 -17.45
C THR A 3 -67.58 20.04 -16.76
N SER A 4 -67.60 19.14 -15.77
CA SER A 4 -67.45 17.68 -15.83
C SER A 4 -65.98 17.22 -15.74
N SER A 5 -65.70 16.43 -14.68
CA SER A 5 -64.45 15.72 -14.27
C SER A 5 -63.97 14.70 -15.35
N PRO A 6 -62.75 14.06 -15.29
CA PRO A 6 -62.22 13.35 -14.09
C PRO A 6 -60.67 13.21 -13.87
N ASP A 7 -60.39 12.83 -12.61
CA ASP A 7 -59.26 12.10 -11.95
C ASP A 7 -58.11 11.44 -12.75
N LEU A 8 -56.88 11.60 -12.23
CA LEU A 8 -55.66 10.80 -12.48
C LEU A 8 -54.79 10.74 -11.19
N PRO A 9 -53.94 9.69 -11.01
CA PRO A 9 -53.76 8.86 -9.79
C PRO A 9 -52.82 9.43 -8.69
N PRO A 10 -52.73 8.79 -7.50
CA PRO A 10 -52.02 9.37 -6.35
C PRO A 10 -50.52 9.50 -6.59
N THR A 11 -50.01 10.71 -6.31
CA THR A 11 -48.59 11.03 -6.12
C THR A 11 -47.93 9.98 -5.24
N VAL A 12 -47.11 9.12 -5.84
CA VAL A 12 -46.10 8.35 -5.12
C VAL A 12 -45.23 9.36 -4.39
N ALA A 13 -45.35 9.35 -3.06
CA ALA A 13 -44.49 10.13 -2.18
C ALA A 13 -43.02 9.84 -2.51
N PRO A 14 -42.11 10.83 -2.46
CA PRO A 14 -40.68 10.58 -2.65
C PRO A 14 -40.22 9.62 -1.56
N GLY A 15 -39.96 8.38 -1.95
CA GLY A 15 -39.31 7.39 -1.11
C GLY A 15 -37.96 7.95 -0.66
N ASN A 16 -37.81 7.98 0.65
CA ASN A 16 -36.56 8.22 1.37
C ASN A 16 -35.36 7.57 0.63
N PRO A 17 -34.26 8.29 0.34
CA PRO A 17 -33.03 7.68 -0.14
C PRO A 17 -32.38 6.87 1.00
N SER A 18 -32.96 5.70 1.26
CA SER A 18 -32.42 4.72 2.20
C SER A 18 -31.21 4.06 1.56
N GLU A 19 -30.03 4.52 1.98
CA GLU A 19 -28.92 3.66 2.39
C GLU A 19 -28.74 2.37 1.57
N THR A 20 -28.09 2.48 0.42
CA THR A 20 -27.33 1.33 -0.09
C THR A 20 -26.19 1.04 0.88
N PRO A 21 -26.12 -0.13 1.53
CA PRO A 21 -24.99 -0.45 2.37
C PRO A 21 -23.77 -0.53 1.45
N ALA A 22 -22.75 0.28 1.73
CA ALA A 22 -21.46 0.24 1.05
C ALA A 22 -20.75 -1.13 1.14
N ASN A 23 -21.37 -2.11 1.79
CA ASN A 23 -20.85 -3.42 2.12
C ASN A 23 -21.03 -4.48 1.01
N ASP A 24 -21.83 -4.22 -0.03
CA ASP A 24 -22.07 -5.17 -1.13
C ASP A 24 -21.20 -4.93 -2.37
N LEU A 25 -20.42 -3.84 -2.39
CA LEU A 25 -19.47 -3.56 -3.46
C LEU A 25 -18.16 -4.35 -3.26
N PRO A 26 -17.39 -4.68 -4.31
CA PRO A 26 -16.06 -5.27 -4.13
C PRO A 26 -15.16 -4.33 -3.30
N ILE A 27 -14.27 -4.88 -2.46
CA ILE A 27 -13.42 -4.14 -1.49
C ILE A 27 -12.70 -2.93 -2.10
N ALA A 28 -12.27 -3.06 -3.37
CA ALA A 28 -11.64 -1.98 -4.13
C ALA A 28 -12.52 -0.74 -4.31
N LEU A 29 -13.84 -0.93 -4.37
CA LEU A 29 -14.86 0.11 -4.52
C LEU A 29 -15.51 0.52 -3.19
N GLN A 30 -15.44 -0.33 -2.15
CA GLN A 30 -15.88 0.06 -0.79
C GLN A 30 -14.98 1.13 -0.17
N LYS A 31 -13.74 1.26 -0.66
CA LYS A 31 -12.76 2.21 -0.16
C LYS A 31 -12.90 3.54 -0.86
N GLY A 32 -13.68 4.45 -0.28
CA GLY A 32 -13.68 5.87 -0.67
C GLY A 32 -12.27 6.48 -0.59
N GLU A 33 -12.05 7.56 -1.33
CA GLU A 33 -10.81 8.35 -1.24
C GLU A 33 -10.58 8.75 0.21
N ARG A 34 -9.52 8.18 0.81
CA ARG A 34 -9.06 8.64 2.11
C ARG A 34 -8.36 9.97 1.86
N SER A 35 -8.90 11.06 2.39
CA SER A 35 -8.17 12.32 2.52
C SER A 35 -7.01 12.10 3.49
N CYS A 36 -5.88 11.63 2.97
CA CYS A 36 -4.67 11.40 3.75
C CYS A 36 -3.96 12.74 3.98
N THR A 37 -3.80 13.10 5.26
CA THR A 37 -3.02 14.22 5.83
C THR A 37 -3.21 15.61 5.18
N ALA A 38 -3.74 16.57 5.96
CA ALA A 38 -3.88 17.98 5.56
C ALA A 38 -2.55 18.75 5.40
N HIS A 39 -1.42 18.08 5.60
CA HIS A 39 -0.09 18.68 5.57
C HIS A 39 0.72 18.06 4.44
N PRO A 40 1.02 18.81 3.36
CA PRO A 40 1.90 18.32 2.32
C PRO A 40 3.30 18.13 2.93
N LEU A 41 3.66 16.88 3.25
CA LEU A 41 5.01 16.51 3.71
C LEU A 41 6.08 16.99 2.72
N VAL A 42 5.71 17.11 1.44
CA VAL A 42 6.55 17.63 0.35
C VAL A 42 7.06 19.06 0.58
N ASN A 43 6.40 19.88 1.40
CA ASN A 43 6.84 21.26 1.64
C ASN A 43 8.03 21.35 2.62
N SER A 44 8.23 20.32 3.45
CA SER A 44 9.23 20.34 4.53
C SER A 44 10.49 19.54 4.20
N LEU A 45 10.45 18.73 3.14
CA LEU A 45 11.55 17.86 2.73
C LEU A 45 12.33 18.52 1.59
N SER A 46 13.38 19.27 1.92
CA SER A 46 14.32 19.79 0.92
C SER A 46 15.74 19.34 1.24
N PHE A 47 16.47 18.91 0.21
CA PHE A 47 17.87 18.49 0.39
C PHE A 47 18.76 19.62 0.89
N GLN A 48 18.44 20.87 0.51
CA GLN A 48 19.22 22.05 0.88
C GLN A 48 19.08 22.46 2.34
N ASN A 49 17.94 22.14 2.98
CA ASN A 49 17.69 22.46 4.39
C ASN A 49 18.26 21.40 5.34
N LEU A 50 18.88 20.33 4.82
CA LEU A 50 19.52 19.29 5.62
C LEU A 50 20.87 19.78 6.15
N SER A 51 21.25 19.32 7.34
CA SER A 51 22.57 19.60 7.88
C SER A 51 23.67 19.06 6.95
N PRO A 52 24.87 19.67 6.92
CA PRO A 52 25.97 19.20 6.07
C PRO A 52 26.28 17.71 6.26
N ASN A 53 26.28 17.23 7.52
CA ASN A 53 26.54 15.82 7.83
C ASN A 53 25.45 14.90 7.27
N TYR A 54 24.18 15.31 7.38
CA TYR A 54 23.08 14.50 6.85
C TYR A 54 23.10 14.47 5.31
N ARG A 55 23.41 15.59 4.64
CA ARG A 55 23.60 15.62 3.18
C ARG A 55 24.73 14.69 2.76
N ALA A 56 25.88 14.76 3.42
CA ALA A 56 27.02 13.89 3.12
C ALA A 56 26.65 12.41 3.26
N PHE A 57 25.91 12.05 4.32
CA PHE A 57 25.39 10.71 4.52
C PHE A 57 24.40 10.27 3.44
N SER A 58 23.43 11.12 3.07
CA SER A 58 22.49 10.81 1.99
C SER A 58 23.20 10.60 0.64
N VAL A 59 24.22 11.43 0.34
CA VAL A 59 25.05 11.26 -0.87
C VAL A 59 25.83 9.96 -0.81
N SER A 60 26.47 9.64 0.32
CA SER A 60 27.21 8.39 0.46
C SER A 60 26.32 7.17 0.25
N LEU A 61 25.07 7.21 0.74
CA LEU A 61 24.10 6.14 0.47
C LEU A 61 23.73 6.05 -1.01
N SER A 62 23.44 7.19 -1.66
CA SER A 62 23.08 7.21 -3.09
C SER A 62 24.21 6.81 -4.03
N SER A 63 25.46 6.88 -3.56
CA SER A 63 26.64 6.47 -4.32
C SER A 63 26.82 4.96 -4.42
N VAL A 64 26.13 4.19 -3.56
CA VAL A 64 26.16 2.73 -3.61
C VAL A 64 25.28 2.27 -4.77
N SER A 65 25.90 1.65 -5.78
CA SER A 65 25.18 1.06 -6.90
C SER A 65 24.44 -0.20 -6.47
N ILE A 66 23.15 -0.26 -6.77
CA ILE A 66 22.37 -1.49 -6.59
C ILE A 66 22.70 -2.41 -7.78
N PRO A 67 23.16 -3.65 -7.54
CA PRO A 67 23.48 -4.58 -8.61
C PRO A 67 22.20 -4.96 -9.38
N ASN A 68 22.27 -4.95 -10.71
CA ASN A 68 21.14 -5.30 -11.57
C ASN A 68 21.12 -6.79 -11.93
N THR A 69 22.23 -7.49 -11.72
CA THR A 69 22.35 -8.91 -12.04
C THR A 69 22.88 -9.70 -10.86
N TYR A 70 22.53 -10.98 -10.81
CA TYR A 70 23.05 -11.91 -9.81
C TYR A 70 24.58 -11.97 -9.82
N CYS A 71 25.19 -12.04 -11.02
CA CYS A 71 26.65 -12.08 -11.17
C CYS A 71 27.33 -10.81 -10.61
N GLU A 72 26.70 -9.65 -10.73
CA GLU A 72 27.19 -8.39 -10.17
C GLU A 72 27.07 -8.40 -8.64
N ALA A 73 25.91 -8.81 -8.10
CA ALA A 73 25.69 -8.92 -6.67
C ALA A 73 26.69 -9.87 -5.99
N LEU A 74 26.98 -11.02 -6.60
CA LEU A 74 27.94 -11.99 -6.06
C LEU A 74 29.36 -11.46 -5.90
N ARG A 75 29.76 -10.44 -6.67
CA ARG A 75 31.10 -9.83 -6.55
C ARG A 75 31.24 -9.00 -5.28
N HIS A 76 30.14 -8.68 -4.62
CA HIS A 76 30.11 -7.95 -3.37
C HIS A 76 29.94 -8.90 -2.18
N PRO A 77 30.92 -8.95 -1.25
CA PRO A 77 30.86 -9.87 -0.11
C PRO A 77 29.62 -9.72 0.77
N ALA A 78 29.12 -8.49 0.96
CA ALA A 78 27.93 -8.22 1.76
C ALA A 78 26.66 -8.84 1.16
N TRP A 79 26.50 -8.74 -0.16
CA TRP A 79 25.38 -9.36 -0.88
C TRP A 79 25.47 -10.89 -0.86
N LYS A 80 26.69 -11.43 -1.01
CA LYS A 80 26.91 -12.87 -0.88
C LYS A 80 26.54 -13.38 0.50
N MET A 81 27.01 -12.71 1.55
CA MET A 81 26.73 -13.09 2.94
C MET A 81 25.22 -13.05 3.24
N ALA A 82 24.52 -12.00 2.80
CA ALA A 82 23.07 -11.92 2.94
C ALA A 82 22.32 -13.05 2.24
N MET A 83 22.80 -13.50 1.07
CA MET A 83 22.23 -14.65 0.36
C MET A 83 22.51 -15.96 1.12
N ASP A 84 23.74 -16.15 1.62
CA ASP A 84 24.11 -17.34 2.40
C ASP A 84 23.26 -17.45 3.68
N ASP A 85 23.00 -16.32 4.36
CA ASP A 85 22.13 -16.24 5.54
C ASP A 85 20.68 -16.64 5.23
N GLU A 86 20.12 -16.17 4.12
CA GLU A 86 18.77 -16.54 3.66
C GLU A 86 18.69 -18.03 3.33
N VAL A 87 19.67 -18.57 2.59
CA VAL A 87 19.72 -19.99 2.25
C VAL A 87 19.81 -20.85 3.52
N PHE A 88 20.62 -20.43 4.49
CA PHE A 88 20.70 -21.10 5.78
C PHE A 88 19.38 -21.07 6.56
N ALA A 89 18.68 -19.92 6.56
CA ALA A 89 17.37 -19.79 7.19
C ALA A 89 16.34 -20.74 6.55
N LEU A 90 16.37 -20.89 5.21
CA LEU A 90 15.48 -21.80 4.48
C LEU A 90 15.76 -23.28 4.84
N ILE A 91 17.04 -23.69 4.86
CA ILE A 91 17.43 -25.07 5.16
C ILE A 91 17.15 -25.43 6.62
N SER A 92 17.41 -24.49 7.54
CA SER A 92 17.18 -24.72 8.97
C SER A 92 15.70 -24.81 9.32
N GLY A 93 14.82 -24.10 8.60
CA GLY A 93 13.36 -24.23 8.72
C GLY A 93 12.81 -25.56 8.18
N ASP A 94 13.43 -26.13 7.15
CA ASP A 94 13.01 -27.40 6.53
C ASP A 94 13.37 -28.64 7.38
N MET A 95 14.42 -28.57 8.20
CA MET A 95 14.78 -29.66 9.13
C MET A 95 13.85 -29.79 10.36
N GLY A 96 12.80 -28.97 10.46
CA GLY A 96 11.84 -28.94 11.55
C GLY A 96 10.53 -29.71 11.30
N ALA A 97 10.56 -30.90 10.70
CA ALA A 97 9.33 -31.72 10.55
C ALA A 97 9.54 -33.25 10.64
N CYS A 98 10.70 -33.74 11.09
CA CYS A 98 10.95 -35.17 11.29
C CYS A 98 11.41 -35.45 12.72
N GLY A 99 10.51 -35.26 13.68
CA GLY A 99 10.74 -35.56 15.10
C GLY A 99 9.48 -36.12 15.74
N GLY A 100 9.02 -37.28 15.26
CA GLY A 100 8.01 -38.06 15.95
C GLY A 100 8.59 -38.52 17.28
N THR A 101 8.05 -38.01 18.38
CA THR A 101 8.28 -38.53 19.72
C THR A 101 7.74 -39.95 19.78
N SER A 102 8.60 -40.92 20.07
CA SER A 102 8.20 -42.28 20.44
C SER A 102 9.02 -42.76 21.63
#